data_AF-A0A284S4N5-F1
#
_entry.id   AF-A0A284S4N5-F1
#
_cell.length_a   1.000
_cell.length_b   1.000
_cell.length_c   1.000
_cell.angle_alpha   90.00
_cell.angle_beta   90.00
_cell.angle_gamma   90.00
#
_symmetry.space_group_name_H-M   'P 1'
#
loop_
_entity.id
_entity.type
_entity.pdbx_description
1 polymer ?
#
loop_
_entity_poly.entity_id
_entity_poly.type
_entity_poly.pdbx_seq_one_letter_code
_entity_poly.pdbx_strand_id
1 'polypeptide(L)'
;MGLLENDNEWRQCLQEAAIMQSGAQLRSLFVTLLLFCHPAKPDELWEEFKENICDDLAHKLRQRDVPNPTDAQLYDFGLHLINKLLQSHGHRLSEWTQMPASTMDWAAYEDNPLLAAQLAYDIPSLQQLVANNLQTFNEEQKTAYNTVFDSAMNERGKLVFLHSAGDGGKTFVCNTIAAAVRAEGKIALTCASSGISAILLVGGRTSHSTFKIPIPSHDDTTCSIRRGTHLAELLCRTSLIIWDEVPMQN
;
A
#
# COMPACT_ATOMS: atom_id res chain seq x y z
N MET A 1 -41.46 -24.22 20.02
CA MET A 1 -42.16 -23.65 18.84
C MET A 1 -41.15 -22.72 18.19
N GLY A 2 -40.37 -23.09 17.17
CA GLY A 2 -40.75 -23.82 15.96
C GLY A 2 -41.09 -22.86 14.81
N LEU A 3 -40.40 -21.72 14.70
CA LEU A 3 -40.40 -20.90 13.49
C LEU A 3 -39.32 -21.48 12.58
N LEU A 4 -39.71 -21.91 11.38
CA LEU A 4 -38.78 -22.33 10.35
C LEU A 4 -37.90 -21.13 10.00
N GLU A 5 -36.65 -21.13 10.47
CA GLU A 5 -35.60 -20.19 10.04
C GLU A 5 -35.38 -20.41 8.54
N ASN A 6 -36.08 -19.60 7.75
CA ASN A 6 -35.93 -19.59 6.31
C ASN A 6 -35.07 -18.39 5.96
N ASP A 7 -33.90 -18.63 5.37
CA ASP A 7 -32.91 -17.60 5.00
C ASP A 7 -33.41 -16.64 3.89
N ASN A 8 -34.71 -16.69 3.55
CA ASN A 8 -35.35 -15.80 2.59
C ASN A 8 -35.16 -14.31 2.91
N GLU A 9 -35.17 -13.92 4.18
CA GLU A 9 -34.95 -12.51 4.58
C GLU A 9 -33.52 -12.06 4.23
N TRP A 10 -32.53 -12.93 4.47
CA TRP A 10 -31.12 -12.66 4.16
C TRP A 10 -30.88 -12.67 2.66
N ARG A 11 -31.54 -13.58 1.94
CA ARG A 11 -31.49 -13.66 0.47
C ARG A 11 -32.04 -12.38 -0.15
N GLN A 12 -33.20 -11.90 0.30
CA GLN A 12 -33.78 -10.65 -0.18
C GLN A 12 -32.85 -9.45 0.13
N CYS A 13 -32.31 -9.38 1.35
CA CYS A 13 -31.38 -8.33 1.74
C CYS A 13 -30.13 -8.29 0.84
N LEU A 14 -29.50 -9.44 0.59
CA LEU A 14 -28.34 -9.54 -0.30
C LEU A 14 -28.71 -9.21 -1.74
N GLN A 15 -29.89 -9.61 -2.20
CA GLN A 15 -30.34 -9.33 -3.56
C GLN A 15 -30.60 -7.84 -3.80
N GLU A 16 -31.21 -7.14 -2.86
CA GLU A 16 -31.38 -5.69 -2.91
C GLU A 16 -30.02 -4.98 -2.88
N ALA A 17 -29.13 -5.40 -1.98
CA ALA A 17 -27.79 -4.83 -1.88
C ALA A 17 -26.98 -5.08 -3.15
N ALA A 18 -27.11 -6.24 -3.79
CA ALA A 18 -26.34 -6.62 -4.99
C ALA A 18 -26.60 -5.72 -6.19
N ILE A 19 -27.73 -5.02 -6.21
CA ILE A 19 -28.08 -4.06 -7.26
C ILE A 19 -27.35 -2.71 -7.05
N MET A 20 -27.05 -2.35 -5.81
CA MET A 20 -26.61 -0.99 -5.44
C MET A 20 -25.17 -0.92 -4.91
N GLN A 21 -24.64 -2.02 -4.39
CA GLN A 21 -23.39 -2.05 -3.63
C GLN A 21 -22.27 -2.71 -4.43
N SER A 22 -21.03 -2.29 -4.16
CA SER A 22 -19.84 -2.99 -4.66
C SER A 22 -19.60 -4.31 -3.93
N GLY A 23 -18.85 -5.23 -4.53
CA GLY A 23 -18.43 -6.48 -3.88
C GLY A 23 -17.74 -6.28 -2.54
N ALA A 24 -17.00 -5.18 -2.34
CA ALA A 24 -16.42 -4.84 -1.04
C ALA A 24 -17.47 -4.55 0.05
N GLN A 25 -18.52 -3.82 -0.29
CA GLN A 25 -19.63 -3.54 0.62
C GLN A 25 -20.49 -4.79 0.83
N LEU A 26 -20.72 -5.59 -0.21
CA LEU A 26 -21.42 -6.87 -0.10
C LEU A 26 -20.67 -7.88 0.77
N ARG A 27 -19.33 -7.98 0.67
CA ARG A 27 -18.53 -8.78 1.62
C ARG A 27 -18.73 -8.33 3.06
N SER A 28 -18.77 -7.03 3.30
CA SER A 28 -18.97 -6.48 4.66
C SER A 28 -20.37 -6.78 5.19
N LEU A 29 -21.40 -6.67 4.34
CA LEU A 29 -22.76 -7.04 4.67
C LEU A 29 -22.87 -8.55 4.94
N PHE A 30 -22.27 -9.38 4.11
CA PHE A 30 -22.25 -10.83 4.28
C PHE A 30 -21.62 -11.22 5.63
N VAL A 31 -20.49 -10.61 6.00
CA VAL A 31 -19.86 -10.80 7.32
C VAL A 31 -20.78 -10.37 8.46
N THR A 32 -21.50 -9.25 8.29
CA THR A 32 -22.49 -8.78 9.28
C THR A 32 -23.60 -9.81 9.47
N LEU A 33 -24.12 -10.39 8.39
CA LEU A 33 -25.13 -11.46 8.46
C LEU A 33 -24.60 -12.70 9.18
N LEU A 34 -23.36 -13.13 8.88
CA LEU A 34 -22.74 -14.25 9.58
C LEU A 34 -22.65 -14.03 11.10
N LEU A 35 -22.18 -12.85 11.51
CA LEU A 35 -21.93 -12.50 12.91
C LEU A 35 -23.20 -12.33 13.75
N PHE A 36 -24.23 -11.69 13.18
CA PHE A 36 -25.36 -11.21 13.97
C PHE A 36 -26.69 -11.88 13.63
N CYS A 37 -26.81 -12.48 12.44
CA CYS A 37 -28.06 -13.07 11.97
C CYS A 37 -28.03 -14.60 11.94
N HIS A 38 -26.84 -15.21 12.02
CA HIS A 38 -26.64 -16.66 12.05
C HIS A 38 -27.51 -17.42 11.03
N PRO A 39 -27.33 -17.14 9.71
CA PRO A 39 -28.11 -17.80 8.67
C PRO A 39 -28.03 -19.32 8.79
N ALA A 40 -29.13 -20.01 8.49
CA ALA A 40 -29.22 -21.46 8.62
C ALA A 40 -28.28 -22.17 7.62
N LYS A 41 -28.15 -21.60 6.41
CA LYS A 41 -27.37 -22.10 5.27
C LYS A 41 -26.51 -21.00 4.65
N PRO A 42 -25.44 -20.56 5.33
CA PRO A 42 -24.55 -19.50 4.82
C PRO A 42 -23.85 -19.89 3.52
N ASP A 43 -23.63 -21.18 3.29
CA ASP A 43 -23.02 -21.75 2.07
C ASP A 43 -23.92 -21.58 0.85
N GLU A 44 -25.24 -21.80 0.98
CA GLU A 44 -26.19 -21.55 -0.11
C GLU A 44 -26.26 -20.05 -0.46
N LEU A 45 -26.19 -19.17 0.55
CA LEU A 45 -26.13 -17.71 0.32
C LEU A 45 -24.82 -17.30 -0.36
N TRP A 46 -23.70 -17.86 0.09
CA TRP A 46 -22.41 -17.63 -0.57
C TRP A 46 -22.44 -18.10 -2.02
N GLU A 47 -22.90 -19.31 -2.31
CA GLU A 47 -22.93 -19.84 -3.67
C GLU A 47 -23.79 -19.02 -4.62
N GLU A 48 -24.91 -18.47 -4.13
CA GLU A 48 -25.78 -17.61 -4.93
C GLU A 48 -25.17 -16.23 -5.19
N PHE A 49 -24.53 -15.62 -4.19
CA PHE A 49 -24.07 -14.24 -4.28
C PHE A 49 -22.56 -14.07 -4.50
N LYS A 50 -21.77 -15.14 -4.57
CA LYS A 50 -20.29 -15.08 -4.68
C LYS A 50 -19.81 -14.26 -5.87
N GLU A 51 -20.55 -14.25 -6.98
CA GLU A 51 -20.23 -13.43 -8.15
C GLU A 51 -20.31 -11.94 -7.82
N ASN A 52 -21.42 -11.50 -7.20
CA ASN A 52 -21.59 -10.11 -6.77
C ASN A 52 -20.61 -9.75 -5.65
N ILE A 53 -20.44 -10.65 -4.68
CA ILE A 53 -19.53 -10.48 -3.56
C ILE A 53 -18.08 -10.37 -4.04
N CYS A 54 -17.71 -10.96 -5.19
CA CYS A 54 -16.34 -10.98 -5.73
C CYS A 54 -16.13 -10.09 -6.97
N ASP A 55 -17.10 -9.25 -7.34
CA ASP A 55 -17.11 -8.49 -8.60
C ASP A 55 -15.84 -7.62 -8.83
N ASP A 56 -15.27 -7.09 -7.75
CA ASP A 56 -14.11 -6.20 -7.74
C ASP A 56 -12.77 -6.95 -7.66
N LEU A 57 -12.79 -8.26 -7.40
CA LEU A 57 -11.59 -9.02 -7.09
C LEU A 57 -10.71 -9.28 -8.30
N ALA A 58 -11.29 -9.40 -9.49
CA ALA A 58 -10.51 -9.57 -10.72
C ALA A 58 -9.59 -8.39 -10.97
N HIS A 59 -10.09 -7.18 -10.72
CA HIS A 59 -9.28 -5.97 -10.79
C HIS A 59 -8.24 -5.91 -9.66
N LYS A 60 -8.61 -6.26 -8.42
CA LYS A 60 -7.68 -6.26 -7.27
C LYS A 60 -6.53 -7.25 -7.38
N LEU A 61 -6.77 -8.43 -7.95
CA LEU A 61 -5.73 -9.45 -8.17
C LEU A 61 -4.81 -9.05 -9.34
N ARG A 62 -5.34 -8.46 -10.41
CA ARG A 62 -4.52 -7.89 -11.50
C ARG A 62 -3.57 -6.79 -11.02
N GLN A 63 -3.99 -6.01 -10.03
CA GLN A 63 -3.14 -5.00 -9.39
C GLN A 63 -2.03 -5.60 -8.50
N ARG A 64 -2.10 -6.90 -8.19
CA ARG A 64 -1.17 -7.67 -7.36
C ARG A 64 -0.38 -8.70 -8.19
N ASP A 65 -0.08 -8.35 -9.44
CA ASP A 65 0.68 -9.17 -10.39
C ASP A 65 0.07 -10.55 -10.70
N VAL A 66 -1.26 -10.69 -10.57
CA VAL A 66 -2.01 -11.85 -11.10
C VAL A 66 -2.73 -11.43 -12.39
N PRO A 67 -2.09 -11.54 -13.58
CA PRO A 67 -2.58 -10.91 -14.80
C PRO A 67 -3.92 -11.44 -15.30
N ASN A 68 -4.19 -12.74 -15.10
CA ASN A 68 -5.44 -13.41 -15.49
C ASN A 68 -5.92 -14.31 -14.34
N PRO A 69 -6.56 -13.75 -13.30
CA PRO A 69 -7.08 -14.56 -12.21
C PRO A 69 -8.23 -15.44 -12.69
N THR A 70 -8.22 -16.72 -12.31
CA THR A 70 -9.34 -17.64 -12.59
C THR A 70 -10.48 -17.42 -11.60
N ASP A 71 -11.71 -17.84 -11.94
CA ASP A 71 -12.85 -17.72 -11.03
C ASP A 71 -12.59 -18.42 -9.69
N ALA A 72 -11.90 -19.58 -9.71
CA ALA A 72 -11.48 -20.27 -8.50
C ALA A 72 -10.57 -19.39 -7.61
N GLN A 73 -9.63 -18.65 -8.20
CA GLN A 73 -8.77 -17.70 -7.48
C GLN A 73 -9.57 -16.51 -6.94
N LEU A 74 -10.57 -16.01 -7.69
CA LEU A 74 -11.43 -14.92 -7.25
C LEU A 74 -12.23 -15.32 -6.01
N TYR A 75 -12.89 -16.47 -6.07
CA TYR A 75 -13.73 -16.96 -4.97
C TYR A 75 -12.89 -17.35 -3.75
N ASP A 76 -11.74 -18.00 -3.94
CA ASP A 76 -10.84 -18.33 -2.82
C ASP A 76 -10.28 -17.06 -2.15
N PHE A 77 -9.91 -16.04 -2.94
CA PHE A 77 -9.49 -14.74 -2.41
C PHE A 77 -10.65 -14.00 -1.72
N GLY A 78 -11.87 -14.12 -2.23
CA GLY A 78 -13.08 -13.59 -1.59
C GLY A 78 -13.32 -14.19 -0.21
N LEU A 79 -13.18 -15.52 -0.07
CA LEU A 79 -13.27 -16.22 1.20
C LEU A 79 -12.16 -15.80 2.17
N HIS A 80 -10.93 -15.60 1.67
CA HIS A 80 -9.84 -15.05 2.47
C HIS A 80 -10.15 -13.66 3.03
N LEU A 81 -10.69 -12.75 2.21
CA LEU A 81 -11.08 -11.41 2.66
C LEU A 81 -12.24 -11.44 3.67
N ILE A 82 -13.23 -12.31 3.48
CA ILE A 82 -14.32 -12.53 4.44
C ILE A 82 -13.76 -13.03 5.78
N ASN A 83 -12.88 -14.03 5.75
CA ASN A 83 -12.22 -14.54 6.96
C ASN A 83 -11.43 -13.44 7.68
N LYS A 84 -10.78 -12.54 6.94
CA LYS A 84 -10.04 -11.41 7.53
C LYS A 84 -10.96 -10.38 8.20
N LEU A 85 -12.11 -10.09 7.59
CA LEU A 85 -13.15 -9.24 8.19
C LEU A 85 -13.77 -9.88 9.43
N LEU A 86 -13.91 -11.21 9.47
CA LEU A 86 -14.34 -11.92 10.69
C LEU A 86 -13.26 -11.84 11.79
N GLN A 87 -11.99 -11.99 11.42
CA GLN A 87 -10.87 -11.90 12.37
C GLN A 87 -10.76 -10.53 13.03
N SER A 88 -11.11 -9.44 12.34
CA SER A 88 -11.15 -8.12 12.98
C SER A 88 -12.23 -8.00 14.07
N HIS A 89 -13.19 -8.93 14.09
CA HIS A 89 -14.22 -9.07 15.12
C HIS A 89 -13.94 -10.23 16.09
N GLY A 90 -12.77 -10.85 16.02
CA GLY A 90 -12.37 -11.95 16.91
C GLY A 90 -12.87 -13.34 16.50
N HIS A 91 -13.46 -13.48 15.30
CA HIS A 91 -14.02 -14.72 14.78
C HIS A 91 -13.21 -15.27 13.60
N ARG A 92 -13.42 -16.54 13.26
CA ARG A 92 -12.86 -17.16 12.06
C ARG A 92 -13.95 -17.78 11.20
N LEU A 93 -13.79 -17.76 9.87
CA LEU A 93 -14.76 -18.37 8.96
C LEU A 93 -14.97 -19.87 9.24
N SER A 94 -13.95 -20.54 9.80
CA SER A 94 -14.03 -21.94 10.25
C SER A 94 -15.09 -22.21 11.33
N GLU A 95 -15.58 -21.18 12.02
CA GLU A 95 -16.69 -21.30 12.98
C GLU A 95 -18.03 -21.60 12.28
N TRP A 96 -18.17 -21.19 11.01
CA TRP A 96 -19.29 -21.57 10.15
C TRP A 96 -18.86 -22.78 9.32
N THR A 97 -18.96 -23.99 9.88
CA THR A 97 -18.45 -25.23 9.24
C THR A 97 -19.08 -25.57 7.90
N GLN A 98 -20.22 -24.97 7.56
CA GLN A 98 -20.88 -25.10 6.25
C GLN A 98 -20.17 -24.28 5.16
N MET A 99 -19.51 -23.18 5.54
CA MET A 99 -18.82 -22.30 4.61
C MET A 99 -17.55 -22.95 4.05
N PRO A 100 -17.25 -22.75 2.76
CA PRO A 100 -15.95 -23.12 2.21
C PRO A 100 -14.84 -22.30 2.88
N ALA A 101 -13.68 -22.94 3.09
CA ALA A 101 -12.48 -22.26 3.55
C ALA A 101 -11.64 -21.82 2.35
N SER A 102 -10.92 -20.70 2.50
CA SER A 102 -9.84 -20.37 1.57
C SER A 102 -8.72 -21.41 1.70
N THR A 103 -8.23 -21.88 0.56
CA THR A 103 -7.23 -22.95 0.45
C THR A 103 -5.87 -22.46 -0.01
N MET A 104 -5.81 -21.25 -0.60
CA MET A 104 -4.56 -20.66 -1.09
C MET A 104 -3.92 -19.75 -0.03
N ASP A 105 -2.59 -19.65 -0.06
CA ASP A 105 -1.86 -18.69 0.77
C ASP A 105 -1.90 -17.29 0.14
N TRP A 106 -2.93 -16.53 0.49
CA TRP A 106 -3.08 -15.14 0.04
C TRP A 106 -2.22 -14.15 0.81
N ALA A 107 -1.58 -14.53 1.92
CA ALA A 107 -0.74 -13.61 2.70
C ALA A 107 0.42 -13.07 1.85
N ALA A 108 1.01 -13.92 1.01
CA ALA A 108 2.05 -13.53 0.05
C ALA A 108 1.59 -12.51 -1.00
N TYR A 109 0.29 -12.44 -1.29
CA TYR A 109 -0.33 -11.47 -2.20
C TYR A 109 -0.85 -10.21 -1.48
N GLU A 110 -0.87 -10.24 -0.15
CA GLU A 110 -1.16 -9.08 0.71
C GLU A 110 0.10 -8.31 1.08
N ASP A 111 1.24 -9.00 1.20
CA ASP A 111 2.52 -8.36 1.47
C ASP A 111 2.93 -7.51 0.28
N ASN A 112 2.93 -6.20 0.49
CA ASN A 112 3.46 -5.25 -0.47
C ASN A 112 4.99 -5.37 -0.49
N PRO A 113 5.60 -6.00 -1.52
CA PRO A 113 7.03 -6.26 -1.54
C PRO A 113 7.83 -4.97 -1.64
N LEU A 114 7.22 -3.90 -2.18
CA LEU A 114 7.84 -2.59 -2.25
C LEU A 114 7.96 -1.97 -0.85
N LEU A 115 6.94 -2.11 -0.01
CA LEU A 115 7.00 -1.70 1.40
C LEU A 115 8.01 -2.53 2.18
N ALA A 116 7.97 -3.86 2.03
CA ALA A 116 8.93 -4.75 2.70
C ALA A 116 10.37 -4.36 2.38
N ALA A 117 10.68 -4.12 1.10
CA ALA A 117 12.01 -3.67 0.67
C ALA A 117 12.42 -2.32 1.28
N GLN A 118 11.49 -1.38 1.47
CA GLN A 118 11.79 -0.07 2.07
C GLN A 118 11.92 -0.10 3.60
N LEU A 119 11.45 -1.15 4.26
CA LEU A 119 11.51 -1.31 5.72
C LEU A 119 12.60 -2.30 6.17
N ALA A 120 13.21 -3.04 5.24
CA ALA A 120 14.22 -4.05 5.53
C ALA A 120 15.64 -3.50 5.79
N TYR A 121 15.79 -2.21 6.10
CA TYR A 121 17.09 -1.62 6.41
C TYR A 121 17.58 -2.01 7.81
N ASP A 122 18.90 -2.19 7.95
CA ASP A 122 19.55 -2.38 9.25
C ASP A 122 19.58 -1.05 10.02
N ILE A 123 18.63 -0.90 10.93
CA ILE A 123 18.43 0.33 11.73
C ILE A 123 19.68 0.69 12.54
N PRO A 124 20.28 -0.21 13.36
CA PRO A 124 21.53 0.08 14.06
C PRO A 124 22.66 0.61 13.17
N SER A 125 22.87 -0.03 12.02
CA SER A 125 23.90 0.40 11.06
C SER A 125 23.61 1.79 10.50
N LEU A 126 22.35 2.08 10.19
CA LEU A 126 21.94 3.42 9.72
C LEU A 126 22.10 4.49 10.80
N GLN A 127 21.75 4.21 12.05
CA GLN A 127 21.92 5.14 13.17
C GLN A 127 23.40 5.50 13.36
N GLN A 128 24.30 4.52 13.28
CA GLN A 128 25.74 4.76 13.35
C GLN A 128 26.23 5.59 12.15
N LEU A 129 25.80 5.26 10.94
CA LEU A 129 26.14 6.03 9.73
C LEU A 129 25.72 7.49 9.85
N VAL A 130 24.48 7.74 10.31
CA VAL A 130 23.94 9.09 10.50
C VAL A 130 24.73 9.84 11.56
N ALA A 131 25.00 9.22 12.71
CA ALA A 131 25.78 9.82 13.79
C ALA A 131 27.18 10.24 13.32
N ASN A 132 27.85 9.40 12.52
CA ASN A 132 29.17 9.69 11.96
C ASN A 132 29.12 10.82 10.94
N ASN A 133 28.14 10.81 10.02
CA ASN A 133 28.02 11.85 9.01
C ASN A 133 27.67 13.21 9.62
N LEU A 134 26.82 13.27 10.64
CA LEU A 134 26.46 14.53 11.29
C LEU A 134 27.66 15.22 11.97
N GLN A 135 28.71 14.48 12.34
CA GLN A 135 29.94 15.06 12.87
C GLN A 135 30.76 15.78 11.80
N THR A 136 30.63 15.40 10.53
CA THR A 136 31.38 15.99 9.41
C THR A 136 30.63 17.14 8.74
N PHE A 137 29.36 17.36 9.09
CA PHE A 137 28.54 18.41 8.50
C PHE A 137 29.03 19.80 8.92
N ASN A 138 29.05 20.73 7.97
CA ASN A 138 29.12 22.15 8.28
C ASN A 138 27.76 22.68 8.79
N GLU A 139 27.74 23.93 9.26
CA GLU A 139 26.53 24.52 9.89
C GLU A 139 25.35 24.65 8.91
N GLU A 140 25.60 24.92 7.63
CA GLU A 140 24.54 25.00 6.61
C GLU A 140 23.93 23.62 6.33
N GLN A 141 24.77 22.58 6.24
CA GLN A 141 24.35 21.20 6.05
C GLN A 141 23.56 20.67 7.26
N LYS A 142 23.98 21.01 8.49
CA LYS A 142 23.21 20.70 9.72
C LYS A 142 21.86 21.40 9.71
N THR A 143 21.81 22.65 9.28
CA THR A 143 20.56 23.42 9.19
C THR A 143 19.59 22.78 8.18
N ALA A 144 20.10 22.40 7.01
CA ALA A 144 19.34 21.67 6.00
C ALA A 144 18.82 20.33 6.55
N TYR A 145 19.68 19.54 7.18
CA TYR A 145 19.32 18.27 7.81
C TYR A 145 18.21 18.43 8.85
N ASN A 146 18.41 19.32 9.83
CA ASN A 146 17.44 19.53 10.91
C ASN A 146 16.09 19.98 10.35
N THR A 147 16.09 20.89 9.36
CA THR A 147 14.85 21.40 8.75
C THR A 147 14.04 20.30 8.07
N VAL A 148 14.70 19.45 7.28
CA VAL A 148 14.03 18.38 6.54
C VAL A 148 13.64 17.24 7.47
N PHE A 149 14.54 16.82 8.36
CA PHE A 149 14.30 15.73 9.30
C PHE A 149 13.16 16.04 10.27
N ASP A 150 13.16 17.23 10.87
CA ASP A 150 12.08 17.70 11.76
C ASP A 150 10.72 17.75 11.03
N SER A 151 10.71 18.19 9.77
CA SER A 151 9.49 18.18 8.96
C SER A 151 8.98 16.77 8.67
N ALA A 152 9.88 15.83 8.36
CA ALA A 152 9.53 14.44 8.09
C ALA A 152 9.06 13.71 9.36
N MET A 153 9.63 14.03 10.52
CA MET A 153 9.23 13.41 11.78
C MET A 153 7.89 13.90 12.30
N ASN A 154 7.58 15.17 12.10
CA ASN A 154 6.35 15.81 12.58
C ASN A 154 5.28 15.98 11.49
N GLU A 155 5.42 15.31 10.35
CA GLU A 155 4.42 15.28 9.27
C GLU A 155 3.96 16.68 8.80
N ARG A 156 4.87 17.65 8.80
CA ARG A 156 4.54 19.05 8.50
C ARG A 156 4.33 19.34 7.01
N GLY A 157 4.61 18.36 6.13
CA GLY A 157 4.37 18.47 4.69
C GLY A 157 5.15 19.58 3.98
N LYS A 158 6.35 19.95 4.46
CA LYS A 158 7.14 21.02 3.83
C LYS A 158 7.81 20.56 2.53
N LEU A 159 7.75 21.40 1.51
CA LEU A 159 8.60 21.31 0.31
C LEU A 159 9.87 22.15 0.52
N VAL A 160 11.04 21.54 0.35
CA VAL A 160 12.35 22.19 0.56
C VAL A 160 13.21 22.03 -0.68
N PHE A 161 13.76 23.14 -1.17
CA PHE A 161 14.75 23.14 -2.25
C PHE A 161 16.16 23.30 -1.66
N LEU A 162 17.00 22.28 -1.83
CA LEU A 162 18.40 22.31 -1.41
C LEU A 162 19.28 22.76 -2.58
N HIS A 163 19.82 23.97 -2.46
CA HIS A 163 20.74 24.54 -3.43
C HIS A 163 22.16 24.58 -2.85
N SER A 164 23.13 24.09 -3.62
CA SER A 164 24.56 24.22 -3.32
C SER A 164 25.28 24.81 -4.51
N ALA A 165 26.17 25.77 -4.29
CA ALA A 165 27.09 26.23 -5.32
C ALA A 165 28.13 25.13 -5.58
N GLY A 166 28.03 24.43 -6.71
CA GLY A 166 28.96 23.36 -7.10
C GLY A 166 28.66 21.98 -6.50
N ASP A 167 29.69 21.15 -6.39
CA ASP A 167 29.70 19.76 -5.89
C ASP A 167 29.64 19.65 -4.35
N GLY A 168 29.11 20.67 -3.67
CA GLY A 168 29.19 20.95 -2.23
C GLY A 168 28.48 19.97 -1.28
N GLY A 169 28.43 18.69 -1.61
CA GLY A 169 27.93 17.64 -0.73
C GLY A 169 26.42 17.52 -0.68
N LYS A 170 25.67 18.08 -1.64
CA LYS A 170 24.20 17.94 -1.71
C LYS A 170 23.77 16.47 -1.64
N THR A 171 24.36 15.62 -2.47
CA THR A 171 24.10 14.17 -2.46
C THR A 171 24.43 13.55 -1.10
N PHE A 172 25.53 13.97 -0.46
CA PHE A 172 25.94 13.49 0.85
C PHE A 172 24.92 13.86 1.94
N VAL A 173 24.43 15.10 1.92
CA VAL A 173 23.34 15.56 2.81
C VAL A 173 22.05 14.79 2.54
N CYS A 174 21.64 14.67 1.28
CA CYS A 174 20.44 13.93 0.87
C CYS A 174 20.48 12.47 1.35
N ASN A 175 21.58 11.76 1.10
CA ASN A 175 21.73 10.37 1.53
C ASN A 175 21.71 10.24 3.06
N THR A 176 22.30 11.19 3.78
CA THR A 176 22.29 11.19 5.26
C THR A 176 20.89 11.45 5.81
N ILE A 177 20.13 12.38 5.22
CA ILE A 177 18.73 12.62 5.61
C ILE A 177 17.87 11.38 5.34
N ALA A 178 18.01 10.76 4.15
CA ALA A 178 17.28 9.53 3.83
C ALA A 178 17.63 8.41 4.81
N ALA A 179 18.91 8.23 5.15
CA ALA A 179 19.36 7.26 6.14
C ALA A 179 18.76 7.56 7.52
N ALA A 180 18.69 8.82 7.95
CA ALA A 180 18.10 9.20 9.23
C ALA A 180 16.60 8.88 9.28
N VAL A 181 15.84 9.19 8.24
CA VAL A 181 14.41 8.83 8.18
C VAL A 181 14.22 7.31 8.21
N ARG A 182 15.06 6.55 7.49
CA ARG A 182 15.03 5.08 7.51
C ARG A 182 15.42 4.50 8.86
N ALA A 183 16.35 5.13 9.58
CA ALA A 183 16.76 4.74 10.93
C ALA A 183 15.62 4.87 11.96
N GLU A 184 14.62 5.71 11.69
CA GLU A 184 13.39 5.84 12.49
C GLU A 184 12.30 4.81 12.08
N GLY A 185 12.65 3.83 11.23
CA GLY A 185 11.69 2.84 10.71
C GLY A 185 10.67 3.42 9.73
N LYS A 186 10.92 4.63 9.21
CA LYS A 186 10.06 5.32 8.24
C LYS A 186 10.58 5.17 6.81
N ILE A 187 9.74 5.48 5.83
CA ILE A 187 10.07 5.30 4.42
C ILE A 187 10.59 6.60 3.81
N ALA A 188 11.79 6.54 3.25
CA ALA A 188 12.39 7.60 2.46
C ALA A 188 12.66 7.13 1.03
N LEU A 189 11.95 7.69 0.06
CA LEU A 189 12.17 7.42 -1.37
C LEU A 189 13.20 8.39 -1.93
N THR A 190 14.18 7.84 -2.63
CA THR A 190 15.22 8.61 -3.32
C THR A 190 15.06 8.43 -4.82
N CYS A 191 15.03 9.53 -5.56
CA CYS A 191 14.91 9.48 -7.00
C CYS A 191 15.68 10.62 -7.68
N ALA A 192 15.97 10.45 -8.96
CA ALA A 192 16.55 11.51 -9.78
C ALA A 192 15.97 11.52 -11.19
N SER A 193 16.11 12.62 -11.91
CA SER A 193 15.60 12.71 -13.29
C SER A 193 16.41 11.87 -14.28
N SER A 194 17.72 11.73 -14.04
CA SER A 194 18.62 10.88 -14.85
C SER A 194 18.98 9.58 -14.13
N GLY A 195 19.27 8.53 -14.90
CA GLY A 195 19.75 7.25 -14.35
C GLY A 195 21.11 7.36 -13.66
N ILE A 196 22.00 8.21 -14.18
CA ILE A 196 23.35 8.41 -13.62
C ILE A 196 23.27 9.08 -12.24
N SER A 197 22.45 10.13 -12.11
CA SER A 197 22.24 10.83 -10.84
C SER A 197 21.53 9.93 -9.81
N ALA A 198 20.63 9.05 -10.25
CA ALA A 198 19.93 8.13 -9.36
C ALA A 198 20.90 7.16 -8.65
N ILE A 199 21.98 6.74 -9.30
CA ILE A 199 22.99 5.83 -8.73
C ILE A 199 23.70 6.47 -7.52
N LEU A 200 23.84 7.80 -7.51
CA LEU A 200 24.50 8.51 -6.41
C LEU A 200 23.63 8.56 -5.14
N LEU A 201 22.32 8.31 -5.27
CA LEU A 201 21.41 8.23 -4.14
C LEU A 201 21.27 6.78 -3.66
N VAL A 202 21.37 6.55 -2.36
CA VAL A 202 21.24 5.21 -1.78
C VAL A 202 19.79 4.71 -1.97
N GLY A 203 19.64 3.61 -2.70
CA GLY A 203 18.34 3.07 -3.11
C GLY A 203 17.67 3.88 -4.23
N GLY A 204 18.42 4.76 -4.89
CA GLY A 204 17.91 5.69 -5.88
C GLY A 204 17.42 5.02 -7.16
N ARG A 205 16.35 5.57 -7.72
CA ARG A 205 15.79 5.18 -9.02
C ARG A 205 15.47 6.41 -9.85
N THR A 206 15.24 6.24 -11.15
CA THR A 206 14.75 7.38 -11.95
C THR A 206 13.34 7.78 -11.49
N SER A 207 13.03 9.08 -11.53
CA SER A 207 11.70 9.61 -11.23
C SER A 207 10.61 8.96 -12.08
N HIS A 208 10.90 8.73 -13.37
CA HIS A 208 10.04 7.99 -14.29
C HIS A 208 9.69 6.60 -13.78
N SER A 209 10.68 5.83 -13.30
CA SER A 209 10.42 4.49 -12.78
C SER A 209 9.75 4.48 -11.41
N THR A 210 10.04 5.50 -10.57
CA THR A 210 9.52 5.63 -9.21
C THR A 210 8.05 6.02 -9.22
N PHE A 211 7.66 6.97 -10.05
CA PHE A 211 6.30 7.54 -10.07
C PHE A 211 5.48 7.15 -11.31
N LYS A 212 6.01 6.27 -12.19
CA LYS A 212 5.34 5.86 -13.44
C LYS A 212 4.95 7.07 -14.30
N ILE A 213 5.88 8.03 -14.41
CA ILE A 213 5.76 9.21 -15.28
C ILE A 213 5.84 8.73 -16.74
N PRO A 214 4.84 9.00 -17.58
CA PRO A 214 4.87 8.65 -19.00
C PRO A 214 6.02 9.33 -19.75
N ILE A 215 6.53 8.67 -20.79
CA ILE A 215 7.53 9.22 -21.72
C ILE A 215 6.95 9.09 -23.14
N PRO A 216 6.73 10.20 -23.89
CA PRO A 216 7.00 11.59 -23.52
C PRO A 216 6.02 12.13 -22.46
N SER A 217 6.47 13.10 -21.65
CA SER A 217 5.62 13.84 -20.71
C SER A 217 5.31 15.24 -21.24
N HIS A 218 4.06 15.64 -21.13
CA HIS A 218 3.50 16.96 -21.43
C HIS A 218 2.87 17.57 -20.17
N ASP A 219 2.56 18.86 -20.17
CA ASP A 219 2.02 19.57 -18.99
C ASP A 219 0.74 18.95 -18.43
N ASP A 220 -0.10 18.37 -19.31
CA ASP A 220 -1.34 17.69 -18.94
C ASP A 220 -1.14 16.21 -18.54
N THR A 221 0.10 15.75 -18.47
CA THR A 221 0.41 14.34 -18.22
C THR A 221 0.30 14.00 -16.75
N THR A 222 -0.59 13.06 -16.43
CA THR A 222 -0.73 12.52 -15.08
C THR A 222 0.04 11.21 -14.90
N CYS A 223 0.60 10.99 -13.72
CA CYS A 223 1.22 9.72 -13.35
C CYS A 223 0.17 8.59 -13.33
N SER A 224 0.49 7.43 -13.89
CA SER A 224 -0.44 6.30 -14.05
C SER A 224 -0.54 5.42 -12.79
N ILE A 225 -0.63 6.04 -11.60
CA ILE A 225 -0.68 5.33 -10.32
C ILE A 225 -2.14 5.13 -9.89
N ARG A 226 -2.62 3.88 -9.94
CA ARG A 226 -4.00 3.54 -9.56
C ARG A 226 -4.11 3.30 -8.04
N ARG A 227 -5.23 3.72 -7.46
CA ARG A 227 -5.61 3.35 -6.08
C ARG A 227 -5.67 1.83 -5.93
N GLY A 228 -5.26 1.34 -4.76
CA GLY A 228 -5.26 -0.10 -4.43
C GLY A 228 -4.03 -0.88 -4.91
N THR A 229 -3.09 -0.24 -5.62
CA THR A 229 -1.82 -0.85 -6.04
C THR A 229 -0.77 -0.79 -4.94
N HIS A 230 0.20 -1.71 -4.97
CA HIS A 230 1.36 -1.69 -4.06
C HIS A 230 2.14 -0.36 -4.09
N LEU A 231 2.30 0.23 -5.28
CA LEU A 231 2.96 1.53 -5.41
C LEU A 231 2.16 2.67 -4.76
N ALA A 232 0.84 2.68 -4.91
CA ALA A 232 0.00 3.69 -4.26
C ALA A 232 0.10 3.60 -2.73
N GLU A 233 0.09 2.39 -2.18
CA GLU A 233 0.26 2.18 -0.75
C GLU A 233 1.66 2.59 -0.27
N LEU A 234 2.72 2.26 -1.03
CA LEU A 234 4.07 2.72 -0.74
C LEU A 234 4.14 4.25 -0.65
N LEU A 235 3.55 4.95 -1.62
CA LEU A 235 3.53 6.41 -1.66
C LEU A 235 2.73 6.99 -0.49
N CYS A 236 1.59 6.42 -0.14
CA CYS A 236 0.80 6.83 1.03
C CYS A 236 1.57 6.65 2.34
N ARG A 237 2.48 5.67 2.44
CA ARG A 237 3.31 5.42 3.62
C ARG A 237 4.68 6.14 3.59
N THR A 238 4.99 6.86 2.52
CA THR A 238 6.28 7.54 2.37
C THR A 238 6.31 8.81 3.21
N SER A 239 7.31 8.93 4.08
CA SER A 239 7.50 10.11 4.94
C SER A 239 8.41 11.16 4.32
N LEU A 240 9.27 10.77 3.39
CA LEU A 240 10.21 11.66 2.71
C LEU A 240 10.41 11.23 1.25
N ILE A 241 10.37 12.20 0.34
CA ILE A 241 10.82 12.04 -1.05
C ILE A 241 12.00 12.98 -1.27
N ILE A 242 13.14 12.41 -1.66
CA ILE A 242 14.29 13.16 -2.17
C ILE A 242 14.31 13.02 -3.68
N TRP A 243 14.34 14.15 -4.38
CA TRP A 243 14.42 14.21 -5.82
C TRP A 243 15.65 15.03 -6.23
N ASP A 244 16.59 14.40 -6.93
CA ASP A 244 17.78 15.04 -7.46
C ASP A 244 17.66 15.34 -8.97
N GLU A 245 18.36 16.39 -9.42
CA GLU A 245 18.25 16.90 -10.80
C GLU A 245 16.78 17.19 -11.20
N VAL A 246 15.97 17.77 -10.30
CA VAL A 246 14.61 18.20 -10.66
C VAL A 246 14.74 19.16 -11.84
N PRO A 247 14.10 18.90 -12.99
CA PRO A 247 14.17 19.81 -14.13
C PRO A 247 13.58 21.14 -13.66
N MET A 248 14.42 22.17 -13.64
CA MET A 248 13.96 23.54 -13.49
C MET A 248 13.25 23.91 -14.80
N GLN A 249 12.00 23.49 -14.95
CA GLN A 249 11.11 24.08 -15.94
C GLN A 249 10.79 25.49 -15.45
N ASN A 250 11.32 26.49 -16.18
CA ASN A 250 10.76 27.83 -16.19
C ASN A 250 9.55 27.85 -17.13
#